data_AF-A0A2E2UAS6-F1
#
_entry.id   AF-A0A2E2UAS6-F1
#
_cell.length_a   1.000
_cell.length_b   1.000
_cell.length_c   1.000
_cell.angle_alpha   90.00
_cell.angle_beta   90.00
_cell.angle_gamma   90.00
#
_symmetry.space_group_name_H-M   'P 1'
#
loop_
_entity.id
_entity.type
_entity.pdbx_description
1 polymer ?
#
loop_
_entity_poly.entity_id
_entity_poly.type
_entity_poly.pdbx_seq_one_letter_code
_entity_poly.pdbx_strand_id
1 'polypeptide(L)'
;MDTTNLENQTNTQKPHEFYMAKAESFKNGMQLGSDADEDKVIGEGYYRLAKIYYDKADLSSAEEFFIKALEKTIYPRDAFAMFKCYGFLIRIYSEKEQEEAAKELIIKAENLVDKFQQTMGSLSSHYFYNVGMVATYKGEFEKALENFSLSYKKAQTENEPELIAKGLYAMANASFNLAKYTEALQYLNQLKELLAILKKGYLKGSMHQLYGNIYRELGEFKLANENYDLAMNLLQEKNCWNLFGYILLGKGIVAKRSGEYNQALMLFGIASHSINSQYQRLNGLIKDQVEDVNDSSVDLYLDRHNRMIHEKNIGPIDFKHRFVLLEILFLLARNPGNSYNKEDLAKSIWKDEYNPLIHDKLIYTSISRLRKLIEPKGNNRKYILRGKDGYTFNPRVNARFHKEDDAVQKRFIGNVDINAPV
;
A
#
# COMPACT_ATOMS: atom_id res chain seq x y z
N MET A 1 -44.64 2.25 52.74
CA MET A 1 -45.08 1.65 51.47
C MET A 1 -44.11 2.08 50.40
N ASP A 2 -43.02 1.31 50.34
CA ASP A 2 -42.28 0.85 49.17
C ASP A 2 -42.03 1.81 48.01
N THR A 3 -40.90 2.49 48.13
CA THR A 3 -40.01 2.78 47.01
C THR A 3 -38.89 1.73 47.01
N THR A 4 -38.92 0.76 46.11
CA THR A 4 -37.81 -0.17 45.88
C THR A 4 -37.54 -0.38 44.39
N ASN A 5 -36.33 0.04 44.02
CA ASN A 5 -35.39 -0.61 43.11
C ASN A 5 -35.78 -0.81 41.64
N LEU A 6 -35.60 0.27 40.88
CA LEU A 6 -35.00 0.18 39.55
C LEU A 6 -33.47 0.17 39.72
N GLU A 7 -32.91 -1.02 39.93
CA GLU A 7 -31.46 -1.22 39.82
C GLU A 7 -31.05 -1.09 38.34
N ASN A 8 -30.50 0.08 38.01
CA ASN A 8 -29.72 0.31 36.82
C ASN A 8 -28.52 -0.65 36.80
N GLN A 9 -28.60 -1.73 36.03
CA GLN A 9 -27.43 -2.49 35.59
C GLN A 9 -26.61 -1.63 34.63
N THR A 10 -25.80 -0.75 35.20
CA THR A 10 -24.70 -0.10 34.47
C THR A 10 -23.62 -1.14 34.24
N ASN A 11 -23.56 -1.67 33.02
CA ASN A 11 -22.47 -2.51 32.55
C ASN A 11 -21.17 -1.68 32.52
N THR A 12 -20.52 -1.57 33.66
CA THR A 12 -19.29 -0.81 33.88
C THR A 12 -18.11 -1.61 33.32
N GLN A 13 -17.97 -1.59 31.98
CA GLN A 13 -16.75 -2.08 31.35
C GLN A 13 -15.54 -1.32 31.91
N LYS A 14 -14.59 -2.07 32.48
CA LYS A 14 -13.37 -1.50 33.07
C LYS A 14 -12.55 -0.73 32.01
N PRO A 15 -11.81 0.32 32.38
CA PRO A 15 -11.03 1.12 31.44
C PRO A 15 -9.88 0.31 30.82
N HIS A 16 -9.40 0.72 29.64
CA HIS A 16 -8.32 0.02 28.92
C HIS A 16 -7.07 -0.19 29.76
N GLU A 17 -6.69 0.81 30.54
CA GLU A 17 -5.54 0.80 31.45
C GLU A 17 -5.64 -0.29 32.51
N PHE A 18 -6.84 -0.63 32.99
CA PHE A 18 -7.04 -1.69 33.97
C PHE A 18 -6.61 -3.06 33.42
N TYR A 19 -7.03 -3.39 32.20
CA TYR A 19 -6.70 -4.68 31.58
C TYR A 19 -5.21 -4.79 31.27
N MET A 20 -4.59 -3.69 30.82
CA MET A 20 -3.16 -3.66 30.50
C MET A 20 -2.30 -3.72 31.76
N ALA A 21 -2.63 -2.95 32.79
CA ALA A 21 -1.94 -3.00 34.08
C ALA A 21 -2.05 -4.40 34.72
N LYS A 22 -3.22 -5.05 34.58
CA LYS A 22 -3.37 -6.44 35.01
C LYS A 22 -2.45 -7.35 34.21
N ALA A 23 -2.44 -7.31 32.89
CA ALA A 23 -1.52 -8.11 32.07
C ALA A 23 -0.02 -7.85 32.38
N GLU A 24 0.38 -6.61 32.63
CA GLU A 24 1.75 -6.24 32.98
C GLU A 24 2.16 -6.78 34.36
N SER A 25 1.27 -6.75 35.35
CA SER A 25 1.56 -7.32 36.67
C SER A 25 1.85 -8.83 36.62
N PHE A 26 1.26 -9.54 35.65
CA PHE A 26 1.51 -10.96 35.39
C PHE A 26 2.67 -11.22 34.41
N LYS A 27 3.25 -10.17 33.81
CA LYS A 27 4.44 -10.32 32.93
C LYS A 27 5.67 -10.81 33.71
N ASN A 28 5.73 -10.52 35.01
CA ASN A 28 6.87 -10.82 35.89
C ASN A 28 6.72 -12.10 36.72
N GLY A 29 5.62 -12.86 36.57
CA GLY A 29 5.42 -14.13 37.27
C GLY A 29 4.56 -15.08 36.45
N MET A 30 4.97 -16.36 36.37
CA MET A 30 4.14 -17.47 35.88
C MET A 30 2.94 -17.70 36.83
N GLN A 31 2.03 -16.74 36.92
CA GLN A 31 0.77 -16.92 37.64
C GLN A 31 -0.32 -17.26 36.62
N LEU A 32 -0.85 -18.48 36.72
CA LEU A 32 -2.14 -18.84 36.15
C LEU A 32 -3.20 -17.98 36.84
N GLY A 33 -4.22 -17.52 36.11
CA GLY A 33 -5.38 -16.89 36.75
C GLY A 33 -5.97 -17.86 37.78
N SER A 34 -6.50 -17.32 38.88
CA SER A 34 -7.13 -18.14 39.92
C SER A 34 -8.37 -18.89 39.41
N ASP A 35 -8.99 -18.39 38.34
CA ASP A 35 -10.12 -19.01 37.64
C ASP A 35 -10.20 -18.63 36.14
N ALA A 36 -11.19 -19.18 35.43
CA ALA A 36 -11.41 -19.00 33.99
C ALA A 36 -11.90 -17.59 33.59
N ASP A 37 -12.39 -16.79 34.54
CA ASP A 37 -12.80 -15.41 34.30
C ASP A 37 -11.61 -14.45 34.48
N GLU A 38 -10.72 -14.74 35.43
CA GLU A 38 -9.46 -14.05 35.58
C GLU A 38 -8.54 -14.26 34.38
N ASP A 39 -8.43 -15.49 33.88
CA ASP A 39 -7.68 -15.79 32.66
C ASP A 39 -8.23 -15.03 31.45
N LYS A 40 -9.56 -14.86 31.35
CA LYS A 40 -10.19 -14.05 30.29
C LYS A 40 -9.76 -12.59 30.39
N VAL A 41 -9.81 -11.99 31.58
CA VAL A 41 -9.39 -10.58 31.79
C VAL A 41 -7.91 -10.40 31.45
N ILE A 42 -7.06 -11.37 31.81
CA ILE A 42 -5.64 -11.36 31.46
C ILE A 42 -5.45 -11.47 29.93
N GLY A 43 -6.16 -12.38 29.27
CA GLY A 43 -6.14 -12.54 27.82
C GLY A 43 -6.57 -11.28 27.08
N GLU A 44 -7.61 -10.59 27.55
CA GLU A 44 -8.03 -9.28 27.02
C GLU A 44 -6.95 -8.20 27.22
N GLY A 45 -6.24 -8.24 28.34
CA GLY A 45 -5.10 -7.37 28.61
C GLY A 45 -3.95 -7.61 27.63
N TYR A 46 -3.55 -8.86 27.43
CA TYR A 46 -2.53 -9.24 26.44
C TYR A 46 -2.94 -8.83 25.02
N TYR A 47 -4.19 -9.05 24.63
CA TYR A 47 -4.68 -8.62 23.32
C TYR A 47 -4.56 -7.10 23.11
N ARG A 48 -4.89 -6.31 24.14
CA ARG A 48 -4.79 -4.83 24.07
C ARG A 48 -3.32 -4.38 23.99
N LEU A 49 -2.43 -4.98 24.77
CA LEU A 49 -0.99 -4.73 24.69
C LEU A 49 -0.45 -5.10 23.31
N ALA A 50 -0.81 -6.26 22.78
CA ALA A 50 -0.41 -6.73 21.46
C ALA A 50 -0.79 -5.72 20.37
N LYS A 51 -2.03 -5.20 20.42
CA LYS A 51 -2.47 -4.14 19.51
C LYS A 51 -1.66 -2.85 19.63
N ILE A 52 -1.28 -2.44 20.83
CA ILE A 52 -0.44 -1.25 21.01
C ILE A 52 0.93 -1.46 20.39
N TYR A 53 1.59 -2.59 20.68
CA TYR A 53 2.87 -2.91 20.06
C TYR A 53 2.77 -2.99 18.53
N TYR A 54 1.67 -3.59 18.04
CA TYR A 54 1.37 -3.67 16.62
C TYR A 54 1.25 -2.27 16.01
N ASP A 55 0.44 -1.39 16.60
CA ASP A 55 0.29 0.00 16.16
C ASP A 55 1.62 0.76 16.22
N LYS A 56 2.51 0.42 17.16
CA LYS A 56 3.85 1.00 17.30
C LYS A 56 4.92 0.39 16.37
N ALA A 57 4.52 -0.48 15.46
CA ALA A 57 5.41 -1.19 14.54
C ALA A 57 6.40 -2.15 15.23
N ASP A 58 6.17 -2.52 16.50
CA ASP A 58 6.92 -3.57 17.18
C ASP A 58 6.19 -4.91 17.03
N LEU A 59 6.45 -5.57 15.90
CA LEU A 59 5.80 -6.82 15.51
C LEU A 59 6.21 -8.01 16.37
N SER A 60 7.41 -8.01 16.97
CA SER A 60 7.84 -9.11 17.85
C SER A 60 7.13 -9.08 19.19
N SER A 61 7.04 -7.92 19.83
CA SER A 61 6.25 -7.79 21.05
C SER A 61 4.75 -8.02 20.76
N ALA A 62 4.25 -7.51 19.62
CA ALA A 62 2.87 -7.76 19.21
C ALA A 62 2.57 -9.26 19.07
N GLU A 63 3.44 -9.99 18.36
CA GLU A 63 3.34 -11.44 18.20
C GLU A 63 3.31 -12.17 19.53
N GLU A 64 4.29 -11.89 20.42
CA GLU A 64 4.38 -12.50 21.75
C GLU A 64 3.07 -12.33 22.52
N PHE A 65 2.54 -11.10 22.56
CA PHE A 65 1.32 -10.82 23.30
C PHE A 65 0.06 -11.37 22.62
N PHE A 66 0.00 -11.47 21.28
CA PHE A 66 -1.12 -12.14 20.61
C PHE A 66 -1.13 -13.65 20.89
N ILE A 67 0.04 -14.29 20.96
CA ILE A 67 0.15 -15.71 21.36
C ILE A 67 -0.31 -15.88 22.81
N LYS A 68 0.18 -15.06 23.74
CA LYS A 68 -0.27 -15.08 25.15
C LYS A 68 -1.76 -14.82 25.29
N ALA A 69 -2.33 -13.92 24.48
CA ALA A 69 -3.78 -13.68 24.47
C ALA A 69 -4.54 -14.93 24.01
N LEU A 70 -4.06 -15.59 22.96
CA LEU A 70 -4.65 -16.82 22.43
C LEU A 70 -4.60 -17.98 23.43
N GLU A 71 -3.51 -18.14 24.18
CA GLU A 71 -3.36 -19.15 25.24
C GLU A 71 -4.42 -19.02 26.35
N LYS A 72 -5.00 -17.83 26.52
CA LYS A 72 -6.04 -17.53 27.52
C LYS A 72 -7.47 -17.65 26.98
N THR A 73 -7.64 -18.06 25.72
CA THR A 73 -8.96 -18.23 25.11
C THR A 73 -9.53 -19.63 25.32
N ILE A 74 -10.84 -19.73 25.52
CA ILE A 74 -11.56 -21.00 25.67
C ILE A 74 -12.67 -21.09 24.62
N TYR A 75 -12.70 -22.18 23.84
CA TYR A 75 -13.77 -22.46 22.89
C TYR A 75 -15.00 -23.08 23.58
N PRO A 76 -16.26 -22.72 23.23
CA PRO A 76 -16.67 -21.79 22.17
C PRO A 76 -16.72 -20.31 22.61
N ARG A 77 -16.61 -20.03 23.91
CA ARG A 77 -16.78 -18.71 24.53
C ARG A 77 -16.00 -17.59 23.82
N ASP A 78 -14.74 -17.87 23.50
CA ASP A 78 -13.77 -16.87 23.05
C ASP A 78 -13.43 -16.98 21.55
N ALA A 79 -14.26 -17.67 20.75
CA ALA A 79 -13.99 -17.92 19.33
C ALA A 79 -13.71 -16.65 18.52
N PHE A 80 -14.44 -15.55 18.77
CA PHE A 80 -14.17 -14.27 18.09
C PHE A 80 -12.85 -13.62 18.50
N ALA A 81 -12.39 -13.84 19.74
CA ALA A 81 -11.06 -13.41 20.16
C ALA A 81 -9.97 -14.23 19.47
N MET A 82 -10.18 -15.54 19.32
CA MET A 82 -9.28 -16.43 18.56
C MET A 82 -9.16 -15.98 17.11
N PHE A 83 -10.28 -15.71 16.41
CA PHE A 83 -10.26 -15.20 15.03
C PHE A 83 -9.44 -13.89 14.90
N LYS A 84 -9.62 -12.96 15.83
CA LYS A 84 -8.87 -11.70 15.84
C LYS A 84 -7.36 -11.96 16.02
N CYS A 85 -6.97 -12.80 16.99
CA CYS A 85 -5.58 -13.13 17.24
C CYS A 85 -4.93 -13.81 16.03
N TYR A 86 -5.61 -14.81 15.43
CA TYR A 86 -5.16 -15.42 14.18
C TYR A 86 -4.98 -14.38 13.07
N GLY A 87 -5.93 -13.47 12.88
CA GLY A 87 -5.83 -12.43 11.87
C GLY A 87 -4.60 -11.52 12.05
N PHE A 88 -4.28 -11.09 13.26
CA PHE A 88 -3.08 -10.30 13.52
C PHE A 88 -1.79 -11.11 13.31
N LEU A 89 -1.73 -12.34 13.82
CA LEU A 89 -0.55 -13.18 13.68
C LEU A 89 -0.27 -13.55 12.21
N ILE A 90 -1.30 -13.83 11.41
CA ILE A 90 -1.17 -14.08 9.96
C ILE A 90 -0.52 -12.88 9.26
N ARG A 91 -0.91 -11.64 9.61
CA ARG A 91 -0.31 -10.42 9.05
C ARG A 91 1.13 -10.24 9.49
N ILE A 92 1.42 -10.46 10.77
CA ILE A 92 2.78 -10.37 11.31
C ILE A 92 3.70 -11.38 10.61
N TYR A 93 3.27 -12.64 10.49
CA TYR A 93 4.06 -13.66 9.80
C TYR A 93 4.19 -13.39 8.30
N SER A 94 3.15 -12.87 7.65
CA SER A 94 3.22 -12.40 6.25
C SER A 94 4.26 -11.28 6.08
N GLU A 95 4.27 -10.29 6.99
CA GLU A 95 5.24 -9.18 6.96
C GLU A 95 6.68 -9.64 7.22
N LYS A 96 6.84 -10.63 8.12
CA LYS A 96 8.12 -11.27 8.43
C LYS A 96 8.55 -12.33 7.40
N GLU A 97 7.79 -12.52 6.32
CA GLU A 97 8.01 -13.56 5.28
C GLU A 97 8.08 -14.99 5.84
N GLN A 98 7.39 -15.25 6.95
CA GLN A 98 7.26 -16.57 7.58
C GLN A 98 6.03 -17.32 7.03
N GLU A 99 6.09 -17.72 5.76
CA GLU A 99 4.94 -18.27 5.05
C GLU A 99 4.32 -19.51 5.69
N GLU A 100 5.14 -20.45 6.17
CA GLU A 100 4.63 -21.71 6.73
C GLU A 100 3.84 -21.46 8.02
N ALA A 101 4.33 -20.58 8.89
CA ALA A 101 3.61 -20.17 10.10
C ALA A 101 2.29 -19.44 9.77
N ALA A 102 2.28 -18.60 8.72
CA ALA A 102 1.06 -17.95 8.24
C ALA A 102 0.04 -18.97 7.70
N LYS A 103 0.48 -19.94 6.88
CA LYS A 103 -0.37 -21.02 6.33
C LYS A 103 -0.98 -21.87 7.44
N GLU A 104 -0.20 -22.26 8.44
CA GLU A 104 -0.71 -23.01 9.60
C GLU A 104 -1.81 -22.26 10.35
N LEU A 105 -1.64 -20.95 10.55
CA LEU A 105 -2.67 -20.13 11.19
C LEU A 105 -3.92 -19.94 10.34
N ILE A 106 -3.78 -19.85 9.01
CA ILE A 106 -4.92 -19.83 8.08
C ILE A 106 -5.73 -21.12 8.21
N ILE A 107 -5.06 -22.27 8.26
CA ILE A 107 -5.72 -23.58 8.48
C ILE A 107 -6.42 -23.62 9.84
N LYS A 108 -5.78 -23.12 10.91
CA LYS A 108 -6.41 -23.03 12.24
C LYS A 108 -7.64 -22.12 12.23
N ALA A 109 -7.61 -21.00 11.50
CA ALA A 109 -8.73 -20.09 11.37
C ALA A 109 -9.89 -20.73 10.57
N GLU A 110 -9.59 -21.46 9.50
CA GLU A 110 -10.59 -22.22 8.74
C GLU A 110 -11.25 -23.31 9.59
N ASN A 111 -10.47 -24.14 10.27
CA ASN A 111 -11.00 -25.16 11.17
C ASN A 111 -11.88 -24.55 12.28
N LEU A 112 -11.56 -23.34 12.75
CA LEU A 112 -12.36 -22.62 13.72
C LEU A 112 -13.71 -22.14 13.12
N VAL A 113 -13.73 -21.71 11.85
CA VAL A 113 -14.98 -21.40 11.13
C VAL A 113 -15.89 -22.63 11.10
N ASP A 114 -15.38 -23.77 10.66
CA ASP A 114 -16.16 -25.01 10.52
C ASP A 114 -16.70 -25.49 11.87
N LYS A 115 -15.83 -25.49 12.89
CA LYS A 115 -16.23 -25.88 14.25
C LYS A 115 -17.29 -24.94 14.82
N PHE A 116 -17.13 -23.63 14.61
CA PHE A 116 -18.10 -22.62 15.04
C PHE A 116 -19.45 -22.77 14.34
N GLN A 117 -19.45 -23.05 13.03
CA GLN A 117 -20.67 -23.33 12.27
C GLN A 117 -21.42 -24.56 12.82
N GLN A 118 -20.71 -25.63 13.17
CA GLN A 118 -21.31 -26.85 13.72
C GLN A 118 -21.88 -26.65 15.13
N THR A 119 -21.23 -25.80 15.93
CA THR A 119 -21.59 -25.61 17.35
C THR A 119 -22.70 -24.56 17.54
N MET A 120 -22.82 -23.60 16.62
CA MET A 120 -23.75 -22.47 16.75
C MET A 120 -24.99 -22.66 15.88
N GLY A 121 -26.18 -22.52 16.47
CA GLY A 121 -27.46 -22.72 15.77
C GLY A 121 -27.87 -21.61 14.78
N SER A 122 -27.21 -20.44 14.81
CA SER A 122 -27.47 -19.34 13.87
C SER A 122 -26.17 -18.59 13.56
N LEU A 123 -25.99 -18.24 12.29
CA LEU A 123 -24.79 -17.58 11.77
C LEU A 123 -24.94 -16.07 11.85
N SER A 124 -24.28 -15.41 12.81
CA SER A 124 -24.34 -13.95 13.00
C SER A 124 -23.61 -13.16 11.91
N SER A 125 -23.80 -11.84 11.88
CA SER A 125 -23.00 -10.95 11.02
C SER A 125 -21.49 -11.15 11.18
N HIS A 126 -21.04 -11.36 12.42
CA HIS A 126 -19.64 -11.62 12.78
C HIS A 126 -19.13 -12.95 12.20
N TYR A 127 -19.96 -13.98 12.13
CA TYR A 127 -19.57 -15.24 11.49
C TYR A 127 -19.18 -15.00 10.03
N PHE A 128 -20.08 -14.40 9.25
CA PHE A 128 -19.82 -14.11 7.82
C PHE A 128 -18.61 -13.20 7.63
N TYR A 129 -18.40 -12.23 8.53
CA TYR A 129 -17.19 -11.41 8.50
C TYR A 129 -15.93 -12.26 8.62
N ASN A 130 -15.87 -13.18 9.59
CA ASN A 130 -14.70 -14.02 9.79
C ASN A 130 -14.48 -15.02 8.65
N VAL A 131 -15.54 -15.56 8.05
CA VAL A 131 -15.43 -16.36 6.80
C VAL A 131 -14.79 -15.53 5.69
N GLY A 132 -15.24 -14.28 5.50
CA GLY A 132 -14.66 -13.36 4.53
C GLY A 132 -13.19 -13.04 4.82
N MET A 133 -12.81 -12.88 6.09
CA MET A 133 -11.42 -12.67 6.50
C MET A 133 -10.55 -13.89 6.18
N VAL A 134 -11.01 -15.11 6.47
CA VAL A 134 -10.27 -16.34 6.13
C VAL A 134 -10.10 -16.48 4.61
N ALA A 135 -11.15 -16.21 3.83
CA ALA A 135 -11.06 -16.17 2.37
C ALA A 135 -10.06 -15.12 1.87
N THR A 136 -10.00 -13.96 2.51
CA THR A 136 -9.00 -12.92 2.22
C THR A 136 -7.58 -13.44 2.44
N TYR A 137 -7.31 -14.12 3.56
CA TYR A 137 -5.98 -14.67 3.85
C TYR A 137 -5.55 -15.75 2.84
N LYS A 138 -6.52 -16.44 2.23
CA LYS A 138 -6.28 -17.39 1.14
C LYS A 138 -6.13 -16.74 -0.24
N GLY A 139 -6.38 -15.43 -0.36
CA GLY A 139 -6.42 -14.72 -1.64
C GLY A 139 -7.66 -14.99 -2.49
N GLU A 140 -8.72 -15.55 -1.89
CA GLU A 140 -10.00 -15.84 -2.54
C GLU A 140 -10.92 -14.62 -2.45
N PHE A 141 -10.53 -13.52 -3.10
CA PHE A 141 -11.15 -12.20 -2.92
C PHE A 141 -12.62 -12.13 -3.37
N GLU A 142 -13.04 -12.90 -4.39
CA GLU A 142 -14.45 -12.99 -4.78
C GLU A 142 -15.32 -13.58 -3.66
N LYS A 143 -14.89 -14.72 -3.10
CA LYS A 143 -15.58 -15.34 -1.96
C LYS A 143 -15.54 -14.46 -0.71
N ALA A 144 -14.43 -13.75 -0.50
CA ALA A 144 -14.32 -12.77 0.57
C ALA A 144 -15.38 -11.67 0.41
N LEU A 145 -15.51 -11.10 -0.79
CA LEU A 145 -16.48 -10.05 -1.10
C LEU A 145 -17.94 -10.52 -0.89
N GLU A 146 -18.27 -11.74 -1.31
CA GLU A 146 -19.59 -12.36 -1.08
C GLU A 146 -19.90 -12.44 0.43
N ASN A 147 -18.97 -12.97 1.22
CA ASN A 147 -19.15 -13.12 2.67
C ASN A 147 -19.18 -11.79 3.41
N PHE A 148 -18.35 -10.81 3.01
CA PHE A 148 -18.43 -9.46 3.57
C PHE A 148 -19.76 -8.77 3.22
N SER A 149 -20.32 -9.00 2.03
CA SER A 149 -21.65 -8.49 1.66
C SER A 149 -22.76 -9.11 2.53
N LEU A 150 -22.71 -10.42 2.78
CA LEU A 150 -23.63 -11.09 3.70
C LEU A 150 -23.50 -10.55 5.13
N SER A 151 -22.27 -10.38 5.60
CA SER A 151 -21.97 -9.78 6.91
C SER A 151 -22.54 -8.37 7.02
N TYR A 152 -22.32 -7.53 6.00
CA TYR A 152 -22.81 -6.15 5.94
C TYR A 152 -24.34 -6.09 6.04
N LYS A 153 -25.06 -6.85 5.20
CA LYS A 153 -26.53 -6.90 5.22
C LYS A 153 -27.07 -7.34 6.58
N LYS A 154 -26.42 -8.34 7.19
CA LYS A 154 -26.82 -8.84 8.51
C LYS A 154 -26.49 -7.86 9.63
N ALA A 155 -25.34 -7.20 9.58
CA ALA A 155 -24.95 -6.16 10.53
C ALA A 155 -25.90 -4.95 10.50
N GLN A 156 -26.48 -4.62 9.34
CA GLN A 156 -27.55 -3.62 9.24
C GLN A 156 -28.81 -4.06 10.00
N THR A 157 -29.25 -5.32 9.84
CA THR A 157 -30.41 -5.84 10.58
C THR A 157 -30.15 -5.99 12.08
N GLU A 158 -28.91 -6.27 12.47
CA GLU A 158 -28.48 -6.41 13.87
C GLU A 158 -28.13 -5.06 14.52
N ASN A 159 -28.15 -3.94 13.78
CA ASN A 159 -27.74 -2.61 14.22
C ASN A 159 -26.31 -2.55 14.80
N GLU A 160 -25.35 -3.14 14.08
CA GLU A 160 -23.93 -3.22 14.46
C GLU A 160 -23.07 -2.23 13.63
N PRO A 161 -23.08 -0.91 13.92
CA PRO A 161 -22.43 0.10 13.09
C PRO A 161 -20.91 -0.07 12.99
N GLU A 162 -20.26 -0.61 14.03
CA GLU A 162 -18.82 -0.90 13.95
C GLU A 162 -18.53 -2.01 12.94
N LEU A 163 -19.35 -3.05 12.88
CA LEU A 163 -19.20 -4.13 11.92
C LEU A 163 -19.57 -3.71 10.51
N ILE A 164 -20.54 -2.81 10.35
CA ILE A 164 -20.84 -2.16 9.07
C ILE A 164 -19.60 -1.42 8.54
N ALA A 165 -18.93 -0.63 9.38
CA ALA A 165 -17.71 0.09 9.00
C ALA A 165 -16.57 -0.87 8.61
N LYS A 166 -16.37 -1.94 9.39
CA LYS A 166 -15.41 -3.01 9.10
C LYS A 166 -15.70 -3.70 7.77
N GLY A 167 -16.96 -4.05 7.53
CA GLY A 167 -17.44 -4.69 6.32
C GLY A 167 -17.22 -3.82 5.09
N LEU A 168 -17.55 -2.52 5.15
CA LEU A 168 -17.31 -1.58 4.05
C LEU A 168 -15.83 -1.48 3.68
N TYR A 169 -14.94 -1.37 4.68
CA TYR A 169 -13.51 -1.36 4.42
C TYR A 169 -13.02 -2.67 3.80
N ALA A 170 -13.47 -3.81 4.34
CA ALA A 170 -13.09 -5.13 3.84
C ALA A 170 -13.58 -5.40 2.41
N MET A 171 -14.82 -4.99 2.08
CA MET A 171 -15.34 -5.03 0.71
C MET A 171 -14.54 -4.12 -0.23
N ALA A 172 -14.20 -2.89 0.20
CA ALA A 172 -13.36 -2.00 -0.59
C ALA A 172 -11.97 -2.60 -0.88
N ASN A 173 -11.35 -3.21 0.13
CA ASN A 173 -10.04 -3.84 -0.01
C ASN A 173 -10.10 -5.08 -0.91
N ALA A 174 -11.13 -5.92 -0.78
CA ALA A 174 -11.36 -7.05 -1.68
C ALA A 174 -11.58 -6.58 -3.13
N SER A 175 -12.42 -5.57 -3.35
CA SER A 175 -12.64 -4.97 -4.68
C SER A 175 -11.37 -4.36 -5.27
N PHE A 176 -10.52 -3.72 -4.45
CA PHE A 176 -9.22 -3.22 -4.88
C PHE A 176 -8.30 -4.35 -5.37
N ASN A 177 -8.20 -5.47 -4.63
CA ASN A 177 -7.41 -6.63 -5.05
C ASN A 177 -7.95 -7.32 -6.31
N LEU A 178 -9.26 -7.16 -6.57
CA LEU A 178 -9.91 -7.59 -7.82
C LEU A 178 -9.80 -6.57 -8.97
N ALA A 179 -9.04 -5.48 -8.79
CA ALA A 179 -8.94 -4.35 -9.71
C ALA A 179 -10.29 -3.66 -10.04
N LYS A 180 -11.31 -3.84 -9.19
CA LYS A 180 -12.63 -3.19 -9.28
C LYS A 180 -12.62 -1.84 -8.58
N TYR A 181 -11.83 -0.91 -9.10
CA TYR A 181 -11.54 0.37 -8.45
C TYR A 181 -12.76 1.27 -8.23
N THR A 182 -13.71 1.27 -9.16
CA THR A 182 -14.95 2.06 -9.06
C THR A 182 -15.84 1.57 -7.91
N GLU A 183 -16.04 0.26 -7.79
CA GLU A 183 -16.76 -0.36 -6.67
C GLU A 183 -16.04 -0.11 -5.34
N ALA A 184 -14.72 -0.25 -5.31
CA ALA A 184 -13.93 0.03 -4.12
C ALA A 184 -14.12 1.47 -3.62
N LEU A 185 -14.11 2.47 -4.51
CA LEU A 185 -14.38 3.86 -4.17
C LEU A 185 -15.80 4.09 -3.64
N GLN A 186 -16.81 3.39 -4.18
CA GLN A 186 -18.18 3.47 -3.68
C GLN A 186 -18.29 2.98 -2.23
N TYR A 187 -17.65 1.87 -1.90
CA TYR A 187 -17.61 1.35 -0.52
C TYR A 187 -16.84 2.30 0.42
N LEU A 188 -15.73 2.88 -0.02
CA LEU A 188 -14.99 3.85 0.80
C LEU A 188 -15.77 5.15 1.03
N ASN A 189 -16.56 5.61 0.05
CA ASN A 189 -17.41 6.79 0.23
C ASN A 189 -18.49 6.55 1.30
N GLN A 190 -19.14 5.38 1.27
CA GLN A 190 -20.09 4.98 2.33
C GLN A 190 -19.40 4.89 3.70
N LEU A 191 -18.17 4.33 3.73
CA LEU A 191 -17.39 4.25 4.97
C LEU A 191 -17.03 5.64 5.50
N LYS A 192 -16.66 6.59 4.63
CA LYS A 192 -16.32 7.96 5.00
C LYS A 192 -17.49 8.67 5.67
N GLU A 193 -18.70 8.51 5.15
CA GLU A 193 -19.92 9.05 5.76
C GLU A 193 -20.15 8.44 7.15
N LEU A 194 -20.02 7.13 7.30
CA LEU A 194 -20.19 6.45 8.58
C LEU A 194 -19.12 6.84 9.60
N LEU A 195 -17.87 7.03 9.18
CA LEU A 195 -16.75 7.49 10.02
C LEU A 195 -16.80 8.97 10.38
N ALA A 196 -17.70 9.76 9.80
CA ALA A 196 -17.99 11.10 10.31
C ALA A 196 -18.72 11.03 11.67
N ILE A 197 -19.45 9.93 11.90
CA ILE A 197 -20.20 9.67 13.12
C ILE A 197 -19.37 8.80 14.07
N LEU A 198 -18.74 7.73 13.55
CA LEU A 198 -17.91 6.81 14.32
C LEU A 198 -16.49 7.36 14.50
N LYS A 199 -16.09 7.59 15.75
CA LYS A 199 -14.73 8.03 16.10
C LYS A 199 -13.70 6.88 16.04
N LYS A 200 -13.43 6.32 14.85
CA LYS A 200 -12.43 5.26 14.63
C LYS A 200 -11.23 5.77 13.84
N GLY A 201 -10.29 6.43 14.54
CA GLY A 201 -9.14 7.10 13.92
C GLY A 201 -8.24 6.20 13.06
N TYR A 202 -7.87 5.02 13.57
CA TYR A 202 -7.05 4.06 12.82
C TYR A 202 -7.72 3.62 11.51
N LEU A 203 -9.02 3.26 11.57
CA LEU A 203 -9.79 2.85 10.40
C LEU A 203 -9.90 3.99 9.38
N LYS A 204 -10.07 5.22 9.85
CA LYS A 204 -10.07 6.41 8.97
C LYS A 204 -8.73 6.62 8.27
N GLY A 205 -7.61 6.43 8.98
CA GLY A 205 -6.27 6.45 8.38
C GLY A 205 -6.09 5.35 7.32
N SER A 206 -6.50 4.12 7.65
CA SER A 206 -6.46 2.98 6.72
C SER A 206 -7.34 3.18 5.48
N MET A 207 -8.51 3.81 5.65
CA MET A 207 -9.41 4.19 4.55
C MET A 207 -8.73 5.17 3.59
N HIS A 208 -8.08 6.22 4.11
CA HIS A 208 -7.35 7.17 3.27
C HIS A 208 -6.12 6.54 2.59
N GLN A 209 -5.42 5.62 3.25
CA GLN A 209 -4.35 4.86 2.61
C GLN A 209 -4.88 4.03 1.41
N LEU A 210 -6.04 3.40 1.55
CA LEU A 210 -6.66 2.65 0.46
C LEU A 210 -7.18 3.55 -0.67
N TYR A 211 -7.73 4.74 -0.36
CA TYR A 211 -8.00 5.76 -1.39
C TYR A 211 -6.72 6.13 -2.16
N GLY A 212 -5.61 6.36 -1.45
CA GLY A 212 -4.32 6.66 -2.04
C GLY A 212 -3.87 5.58 -3.02
N ASN A 213 -3.98 4.31 -2.60
CA ASN A 213 -3.68 3.16 -3.45
C ASN A 213 -4.56 3.11 -4.71
N ILE A 214 -5.87 3.29 -4.57
CA ILE A 214 -6.80 3.26 -5.70
C ILE A 214 -6.51 4.39 -6.69
N TYR A 215 -6.34 5.63 -6.21
CA TYR A 215 -6.03 6.77 -7.09
C TYR A 215 -4.66 6.63 -7.76
N ARG A 216 -3.69 6.02 -7.09
CA ARG A 216 -2.40 5.65 -7.70
C ARG A 216 -2.59 4.70 -8.88
N GLU A 217 -3.43 3.68 -8.74
CA GLU A 217 -3.71 2.76 -9.86
C GLU A 217 -4.48 3.43 -11.01
N LEU A 218 -5.38 4.36 -10.68
CA LEU A 218 -6.12 5.15 -11.68
C LEU A 218 -5.27 6.23 -12.37
N GLY A 219 -4.02 6.47 -11.96
CA GLY A 219 -3.16 7.53 -12.49
C GLY A 219 -3.48 8.94 -11.96
N GLU A 220 -4.39 9.04 -10.98
CA GLU A 220 -4.81 10.30 -10.35
C GLU A 220 -3.82 10.70 -9.23
N PHE A 221 -2.58 10.97 -9.61
CA PHE A 221 -1.44 11.12 -8.69
C PHE A 221 -1.62 12.23 -7.63
N LYS A 222 -2.29 13.32 -7.99
CA LYS A 222 -2.59 14.41 -7.04
C LYS A 222 -3.51 13.91 -5.92
N LEU A 223 -4.62 13.28 -6.28
CA LEU A 223 -5.58 12.72 -5.33
C LEU A 223 -4.96 11.59 -4.50
N ALA A 224 -4.06 10.80 -5.09
CA ALA A 224 -3.33 9.77 -4.38
C ALA A 224 -2.46 10.37 -3.25
N ASN A 225 -1.66 11.39 -3.58
CA ASN A 225 -0.81 12.08 -2.59
C ASN A 225 -1.62 12.77 -1.49
N GLU A 226 -2.70 13.47 -1.84
CA GLU A 226 -3.60 14.11 -0.86
C GLU A 226 -4.15 13.09 0.14
N ASN A 227 -4.57 11.92 -0.34
CA ASN A 227 -5.08 10.85 0.53
C ASN A 227 -3.98 10.19 1.37
N TYR A 228 -2.78 9.99 0.82
CA TYR A 228 -1.65 9.52 1.62
C TYR A 228 -1.26 10.51 2.73
N ASP A 229 -1.29 11.82 2.46
CA ASP A 229 -1.04 12.85 3.48
C ASP A 229 -2.09 12.84 4.59
N LEU A 230 -3.37 12.71 4.22
CA LEU A 230 -4.47 12.55 5.19
C LEU A 230 -4.28 11.27 6.03
N ALA A 231 -3.88 10.16 5.41
CA ALA A 231 -3.60 8.92 6.12
C ALA A 231 -2.46 9.08 7.14
N MET A 232 -1.34 9.69 6.73
CA MET A 232 -0.20 9.93 7.62
C MET A 232 -0.59 10.82 8.81
N ASN A 233 -1.29 11.93 8.57
CA ASN A 233 -1.71 12.84 9.64
C ASN A 233 -2.61 12.13 10.66
N LEU A 234 -3.61 11.38 10.20
CA LEU A 234 -4.54 10.67 11.08
C LEU A 234 -3.85 9.57 11.91
N LEU A 235 -2.91 8.84 11.29
CA LEU A 235 -2.17 7.79 11.98
C LEU A 235 -1.13 8.37 12.94
N GLN A 236 -0.52 9.52 12.62
CA GLN A 236 0.39 10.25 13.50
C GLN A 236 -0.31 10.72 14.76
N GLU A 237 -1.50 11.33 14.63
CA GLU A 237 -2.32 11.76 15.76
C GLU A 237 -2.68 10.59 16.69
N LYS A 238 -2.83 9.38 16.13
CA LYS A 238 -3.09 8.14 16.86
C LYS A 238 -1.84 7.36 17.22
N ASN A 239 -0.67 7.90 16.90
CA ASN A 239 0.59 7.31 17.33
C ASN A 239 0.79 5.89 16.75
N CYS A 240 0.19 5.63 15.57
CA CYS A 240 0.15 4.35 14.86
C CYS A 240 1.16 4.36 13.71
N TRP A 241 2.34 3.79 13.92
CA TRP A 241 3.49 3.84 13.01
C TRP A 241 3.53 2.69 12.00
N ASN A 242 2.73 1.64 12.21
CA ASN A 242 2.82 0.39 11.45
C ASN A 242 2.54 0.50 9.95
N LEU A 243 1.78 1.50 9.52
CA LEU A 243 1.47 1.74 8.11
C LEU A 243 2.33 2.83 7.45
N PHE A 244 3.17 3.54 8.22
CA PHE A 244 3.91 4.68 7.68
C PHE A 244 4.84 4.30 6.54
N GLY A 245 5.59 3.21 6.69
CA GLY A 245 6.50 2.73 5.65
C GLY A 245 5.75 2.35 4.36
N TYR A 246 4.57 1.74 4.48
CA TYR A 246 3.71 1.41 3.33
C TYR A 246 3.14 2.66 2.64
N ILE A 247 2.74 3.68 3.42
CA ILE A 247 2.27 4.94 2.85
C ILE A 247 3.40 5.66 2.12
N LEU A 248 4.61 5.69 2.69
CA LEU A 248 5.80 6.28 2.06
C LEU A 248 6.20 5.52 0.78
N LEU A 249 6.13 4.19 0.79
CA LEU A 249 6.29 3.38 -0.41
C LEU A 249 5.25 3.76 -1.48
N GLY A 250 3.98 3.89 -1.10
CA GLY A 250 2.89 4.34 -1.98
C GLY A 250 3.19 5.70 -2.62
N LYS A 251 3.59 6.69 -1.82
CA LYS A 251 4.01 8.02 -2.30
C LYS A 251 5.23 7.95 -3.21
N GLY A 252 6.23 7.13 -2.88
CA GLY A 252 7.42 6.92 -3.71
C GLY A 252 7.07 6.32 -5.07
N ILE A 253 6.13 5.37 -5.12
CA ILE A 253 5.62 4.81 -6.37
C ILE A 253 4.83 5.85 -7.16
N VAL A 254 4.04 6.71 -6.51
CA VAL A 254 3.38 7.84 -7.17
C VAL A 254 4.42 8.78 -7.80
N ALA A 255 5.46 9.17 -7.07
CA ALA A 255 6.54 10.00 -7.61
C ALA A 255 7.25 9.32 -8.79
N LYS A 256 7.55 8.01 -8.68
CA LYS A 256 8.13 7.21 -9.76
C LYS A 256 7.25 7.19 -11.00
N ARG A 257 5.95 6.94 -10.83
CA ARG A 257 4.91 6.96 -11.87
C ARG A 257 4.59 8.36 -12.37
N SER A 258 5.02 9.39 -11.66
CA SER A 258 4.96 10.79 -12.09
C SER A 258 6.29 11.28 -12.67
N GLY A 259 7.28 10.40 -12.92
CA GLY A 259 8.57 10.82 -13.49
C GLY A 259 9.54 11.53 -12.55
N GLU A 260 9.17 11.68 -11.29
CA GLU A 260 9.94 12.40 -10.26
C GLU A 260 10.91 11.45 -9.55
N TYR A 261 11.88 10.86 -10.27
CA TYR A 261 12.74 9.79 -9.75
C TYR A 261 13.56 10.15 -8.52
N ASN A 262 14.08 11.37 -8.43
CA ASN A 262 14.83 11.81 -7.24
C ASN A 262 13.93 11.86 -6.00
N GLN A 263 12.70 12.33 -6.18
CA GLN A 263 11.71 12.34 -5.11
C GLN A 263 11.27 10.92 -4.75
N ALA A 264 11.12 10.03 -5.74
CA ALA A 264 10.87 8.62 -5.51
C ALA A 264 11.98 7.96 -4.68
N LEU A 265 13.25 8.12 -5.06
CA LEU A 265 14.40 7.60 -4.31
C LEU A 265 14.50 8.20 -2.92
N MET A 266 14.22 9.50 -2.76
CA MET A 266 14.16 10.14 -1.45
C MET A 266 13.07 9.50 -0.58
N LEU A 267 11.86 9.32 -1.11
CA LEU A 267 10.74 8.70 -0.40
C LEU A 267 11.00 7.23 -0.05
N PHE A 268 11.59 6.46 -0.96
CA PHE A 268 12.03 5.09 -0.69
C PHE A 268 13.13 5.04 0.38
N GLY A 269 14.07 5.97 0.34
CA GLY A 269 15.09 6.14 1.38
C GLY A 269 14.46 6.42 2.74
N ILE A 270 13.53 7.37 2.82
CA ILE A 270 12.80 7.66 4.07
C ILE A 270 12.01 6.43 4.54
N ALA A 271 11.31 5.75 3.63
CA ALA A 271 10.56 4.53 3.95
C ALA A 271 11.47 3.45 4.57
N SER A 272 12.62 3.18 3.94
CA SER A 272 13.59 2.19 4.43
C SER A 272 14.16 2.53 5.80
N HIS A 273 14.44 3.81 6.08
CA HIS A 273 14.94 4.24 7.40
C HIS A 273 13.84 4.32 8.47
N SER A 274 12.56 4.37 8.06
CA SER A 274 11.41 4.45 8.96
C SER A 274 10.93 3.10 9.49
N ILE A 275 11.43 1.99 8.92
CA ILE A 275 11.02 0.63 9.27
C ILE A 275 12.14 -0.12 9.99
N ASN A 276 11.75 -1.07 10.84
CA ASN A 276 12.69 -1.92 11.55
C ASN A 276 12.92 -3.25 10.79
N SER A 277 13.83 -4.08 11.30
CA SER A 277 14.21 -5.36 10.68
C SER A 277 13.10 -6.41 10.61
N GLN A 278 11.96 -6.18 11.27
CA GLN A 278 10.82 -7.10 11.27
C GLN A 278 9.92 -6.90 10.04
N TYR A 279 10.04 -5.76 9.35
CA TYR A 279 9.32 -5.44 8.12
C TYR A 279 10.07 -5.97 6.89
N GLN A 280 10.22 -7.30 6.80
CA GLN A 280 11.01 -7.94 5.75
C GLN A 280 10.37 -7.76 4.38
N ARG A 281 9.06 -8.01 4.32
CA ARG A 281 8.27 -7.86 3.11
C ARG A 281 8.31 -6.43 2.57
N LEU A 282 8.04 -5.43 3.41
CA LEU A 282 8.10 -4.04 2.99
C LEU A 282 9.52 -3.62 2.57
N ASN A 283 10.57 -4.08 3.27
CA ASN A 283 11.96 -3.86 2.83
C ASN A 283 12.21 -4.44 1.44
N GLY A 284 11.73 -5.65 1.15
CA GLY A 284 11.80 -6.26 -0.18
C GLY A 284 11.11 -5.40 -1.24
N LEU A 285 9.87 -4.96 -0.98
CA LEU A 285 9.13 -4.08 -1.89
C LEU A 285 9.84 -2.75 -2.16
N ILE A 286 10.40 -2.12 -1.13
CA ILE A 286 11.16 -0.86 -1.27
C ILE A 286 12.41 -1.11 -2.10
N LYS A 287 13.15 -2.17 -1.81
CA LYS A 287 14.37 -2.53 -2.54
C LYS A 287 14.08 -2.77 -4.03
N ASP A 288 13.03 -3.51 -4.34
CA ASP A 288 12.58 -3.75 -5.72
C ASP A 288 12.27 -2.42 -6.44
N GLN A 289 11.59 -1.47 -5.78
CA GLN A 289 11.32 -0.15 -6.37
C GLN A 289 12.59 0.70 -6.55
N VAL A 290 13.53 0.63 -5.61
CA VAL A 290 14.81 1.33 -5.70
C VAL A 290 15.64 0.75 -6.85
N GLU A 291 15.70 -0.57 -6.98
CA GLU A 291 16.39 -1.25 -8.09
C GLU A 291 15.75 -0.93 -9.44
N ASP A 292 14.42 -0.88 -9.54
CA ASP A 292 13.73 -0.49 -10.79
C ASP A 292 14.04 0.97 -11.20
N VAL A 293 14.16 1.89 -10.23
CA VAL A 293 14.58 3.27 -10.52
C VAL A 293 16.07 3.37 -10.84
N ASN A 294 16.90 2.60 -10.15
CA ASN A 294 18.36 2.62 -10.30
C ASN A 294 18.88 1.66 -11.37
N ASP A 295 18.02 0.93 -12.09
CA ASP A 295 18.43 -0.10 -13.03
C ASP A 295 19.49 0.46 -13.98
N SER A 296 20.72 0.00 -13.73
CA SER A 296 21.93 0.48 -14.36
C SER A 296 21.98 0.16 -15.85
N SER A 297 21.07 -0.69 -16.34
CA SER A 297 20.85 -0.92 -17.75
C SER A 297 20.31 0.32 -18.45
N VAL A 298 19.60 1.23 -17.77
CA VAL A 298 18.99 2.42 -18.36
C VAL A 298 19.97 3.59 -18.34
N ASP A 299 20.33 4.07 -19.53
CA ASP A 299 21.21 5.23 -19.69
C ASP A 299 20.46 6.55 -19.62
N LEU A 300 19.21 6.55 -20.12
CA LEU A 300 18.39 7.73 -20.27
C LEU A 300 16.92 7.39 -19.98
N TYR A 301 16.35 8.05 -18.98
CA TYR A 301 14.93 7.96 -18.69
C TYR A 301 14.19 9.17 -19.27
N LEU A 302 13.14 8.91 -20.03
CA LEU A 302 12.42 9.92 -20.82
C LEU A 302 10.99 10.10 -20.32
N ASP A 303 10.72 11.23 -19.66
CA ASP A 303 9.38 11.65 -19.25
C ASP A 303 8.88 12.84 -20.07
N ARG A 304 7.93 12.55 -20.96
CA ARG A 304 7.29 13.54 -21.82
C ARG A 304 6.31 14.42 -21.05
N HIS A 305 5.60 13.85 -20.08
CA HIS A 305 4.51 14.53 -19.38
C HIS A 305 5.06 15.68 -18.53
N ASN A 306 6.09 15.41 -17.75
CA ASN A 306 6.72 16.43 -16.90
C ASN A 306 7.84 17.19 -17.60
N ARG A 307 8.13 16.87 -18.86
CA ARG A 307 9.22 17.48 -19.66
C ARG A 307 10.58 17.35 -18.95
N MET A 308 10.79 16.20 -18.32
CA MET A 308 11.96 15.91 -17.51
C MET A 308 12.67 14.69 -18.08
N ILE A 309 13.98 14.78 -18.18
CA ILE A 309 14.84 13.68 -18.61
C ILE A 309 15.78 13.36 -17.45
N HIS A 310 16.04 12.09 -17.19
CA HIS A 310 17.07 11.69 -16.24
C HIS A 310 18.19 10.97 -16.98
N GLU A 311 19.39 11.53 -16.94
CA GLU A 311 20.57 10.86 -17.50
C GLU A 311 21.39 10.26 -16.35
N LYS A 312 21.87 9.05 -16.56
CA LYS A 312 22.49 8.22 -15.51
C LYS A 312 23.59 8.91 -14.69
N ASN A 313 24.43 9.75 -15.31
CA ASN A 313 25.58 10.39 -14.67
C ASN A 313 25.37 11.89 -14.40
N ILE A 314 24.53 12.55 -15.19
CA ILE A 314 24.23 13.99 -15.08
C ILE A 314 23.11 14.22 -14.06
N GLY A 315 22.18 13.26 -13.92
CA GLY A 315 20.99 13.37 -13.09
C GLY A 315 19.79 13.98 -13.83
N PRO A 316 18.85 14.65 -13.13
CA PRO A 316 17.65 15.22 -13.72
C PRO A 316 17.95 16.45 -14.59
N ILE A 317 17.29 16.53 -15.73
CA ILE A 317 17.40 17.59 -16.73
C ILE A 317 15.98 18.05 -17.07
N ASP A 318 15.62 19.23 -16.57
CA ASP A 318 14.34 19.88 -16.85
C ASP A 318 14.41 20.65 -18.18
N PHE A 319 13.50 20.31 -19.11
CA PHE A 319 13.42 20.97 -20.41
C PHE A 319 12.60 22.27 -20.39
N LYS A 320 11.82 22.55 -19.33
CA LYS A 320 11.02 23.79 -19.18
C LYS A 320 10.26 24.16 -20.47
N HIS A 321 10.63 25.30 -21.07
CA HIS A 321 10.06 25.84 -22.31
C HIS A 321 10.81 25.39 -23.59
N ARG A 322 11.73 24.43 -23.51
CA ARG A 322 12.57 23.94 -24.62
C ARG A 322 11.92 22.76 -25.35
N PHE A 323 10.63 22.90 -25.70
CA PHE A 323 9.81 21.83 -26.27
C PHE A 323 10.43 21.18 -27.52
N VAL A 324 11.01 21.99 -28.42
CA VAL A 324 11.66 21.50 -29.65
C VAL A 324 12.79 20.51 -29.34
N LEU A 325 13.58 20.77 -28.30
CA LEU A 325 14.70 19.88 -27.95
C LEU A 325 14.20 18.55 -27.41
N LEU A 326 13.12 18.57 -26.62
CA LEU A 326 12.49 17.38 -26.08
C LEU A 326 11.87 16.55 -27.20
N GLU A 327 11.17 17.18 -28.15
CA GLU A 327 10.58 16.50 -29.30
C GLU A 327 11.63 15.83 -30.19
N ILE A 328 12.75 16.52 -30.46
CA ILE A 328 13.88 15.92 -31.18
C ILE A 328 14.41 14.70 -30.44
N LEU A 329 14.61 14.79 -29.12
CA LEU A 329 15.10 13.67 -28.32
C LEU A 329 14.13 12.47 -28.37
N PHE A 330 12.83 12.71 -28.19
CA PHE A 330 11.80 11.67 -28.24
C PHE A 330 11.68 11.02 -29.62
N LEU A 331 11.72 11.82 -30.69
CA LEU A 331 11.68 11.31 -32.06
C LEU A 331 12.85 10.35 -32.32
N LEU A 332 14.07 10.77 -31.98
CA LEU A 332 15.28 9.99 -32.20
C LEU A 332 15.30 8.74 -31.30
N ALA A 333 15.00 8.89 -30.00
CA ALA A 333 15.07 7.79 -29.04
C ALA A 333 13.98 6.73 -29.24
N ARG A 334 12.84 7.08 -29.88
CA ARG A 334 11.75 6.11 -30.14
C ARG A 334 12.15 5.01 -31.10
N ASN A 335 13.05 5.31 -32.02
CA ASN A 335 13.55 4.36 -33.00
C ASN A 335 15.09 4.38 -33.02
N PRO A 336 15.76 3.83 -31.98
CA PRO A 336 17.21 3.79 -31.92
C PRO A 336 17.79 3.08 -33.15
N GLY A 337 18.87 3.63 -33.72
CA GLY A 337 19.49 3.11 -34.95
C GLY A 337 18.89 3.63 -36.25
N ASN A 338 17.68 4.20 -36.26
CA ASN A 338 17.12 4.83 -37.46
C ASN A 338 17.69 6.24 -37.67
N SER A 339 18.19 6.48 -38.86
CA SER A 339 18.70 7.80 -39.27
C SER A 339 17.57 8.69 -39.77
N TYR A 340 17.58 9.94 -39.32
CA TYR A 340 16.67 10.98 -39.78
C TYR A 340 17.48 12.05 -40.50
N ASN A 341 17.18 12.25 -41.78
CA ASN A 341 17.81 13.30 -42.56
C ASN A 341 17.19 14.67 -42.21
N LYS A 342 17.69 15.74 -42.82
CA LYS A 342 17.21 17.10 -42.50
C LYS A 342 15.75 17.33 -42.92
N GLU A 343 15.31 16.67 -43.98
CA GLU A 343 13.94 16.75 -44.49
C GLU A 343 12.98 16.03 -43.55
N ASP A 344 13.37 14.85 -43.06
CA ASP A 344 12.59 14.08 -42.08
C ASP A 344 12.43 14.86 -40.77
N LEU A 345 13.50 15.50 -40.31
CA LEU A 345 13.48 16.34 -39.11
C LEU A 345 12.61 17.58 -39.30
N ALA A 346 12.72 18.27 -40.44
CA ALA A 346 11.87 19.43 -40.77
C ALA A 346 10.39 19.06 -40.70
N LYS A 347 10.01 17.98 -41.38
CA LYS A 347 8.63 17.47 -41.43
C LYS A 347 8.13 16.96 -40.07
N SER A 348 8.96 16.24 -39.32
CA SER A 348 8.51 15.60 -38.08
C SER A 348 8.41 16.57 -36.90
N ILE A 349 9.36 17.52 -36.79
CA ILE A 349 9.47 18.42 -35.64
C ILE A 349 8.71 19.72 -35.87
N TRP A 350 8.83 20.33 -37.05
CA TRP A 350 8.24 21.63 -37.37
C TRP A 350 6.99 21.52 -38.24
N LYS A 351 6.69 20.34 -38.82
CA LYS A 351 5.58 20.11 -39.74
C LYS A 351 5.64 20.99 -41.00
N ASP A 352 6.84 21.37 -41.38
CA ASP A 352 7.13 22.24 -42.52
C ASP A 352 7.88 21.49 -43.63
N GLU A 353 7.75 21.99 -44.86
CA GLU A 353 8.64 21.58 -45.95
C GLU A 353 10.07 22.07 -45.71
N TYR A 354 11.03 21.22 -46.05
CA TYR A 354 12.42 21.52 -45.83
C TYR A 354 12.89 22.70 -46.70
N ASN A 355 13.58 23.62 -46.04
CA ASN A 355 14.14 24.83 -46.64
C ASN A 355 15.56 25.01 -46.08
N PRO A 356 16.60 24.80 -46.90
CA PRO A 356 17.99 24.87 -46.47
C PRO A 356 18.38 26.19 -45.80
N LEU A 357 17.79 27.33 -46.20
CA LEU A 357 18.14 28.65 -45.67
C LEU A 357 17.70 28.83 -44.20
N ILE A 358 16.68 28.09 -43.77
CA ILE A 358 16.06 28.22 -42.46
C ILE A 358 16.44 27.01 -41.60
N HIS A 359 16.19 25.81 -42.13
CA HIS A 359 16.24 24.57 -41.36
C HIS A 359 17.65 24.09 -41.06
N ASP A 360 18.66 24.40 -41.89
CA ASP A 360 20.03 23.98 -41.61
C ASP A 360 20.55 24.53 -40.30
N LYS A 361 20.36 25.84 -40.09
CA LYS A 361 20.76 26.52 -38.87
C LYS A 361 19.91 26.06 -37.69
N LEU A 362 18.60 25.90 -37.86
CA LEU A 362 17.70 25.46 -36.79
C LEU A 362 18.01 24.05 -36.29
N ILE A 363 18.17 23.08 -37.20
CA ILE A 363 18.49 21.69 -36.86
C ILE A 363 19.85 21.63 -36.17
N TYR A 364 20.87 22.27 -36.76
CA TYR A 364 22.22 22.26 -36.19
C TYR A 364 22.26 22.88 -34.79
N THR A 365 21.64 24.05 -34.60
CA THR A 365 21.62 24.73 -33.29
C THR A 365 20.81 23.96 -32.25
N SER A 366 19.69 23.35 -32.65
CA SER A 366 18.85 22.54 -31.75
C SER A 366 19.58 21.28 -31.28
N ILE A 367 20.17 20.51 -32.20
CA ILE A 367 20.95 19.31 -31.86
C ILE A 367 22.16 19.67 -30.98
N SER A 368 22.85 20.77 -31.29
CA SER A 368 23.98 21.25 -30.49
C SER A 368 23.57 21.60 -29.05
N ARG A 369 22.45 22.30 -28.88
CA ARG A 369 21.90 22.63 -27.54
C ARG A 369 21.44 21.38 -26.80
N LEU A 370 20.76 20.46 -27.47
CA LEU A 370 20.32 19.20 -26.89
C LEU A 370 21.51 18.39 -26.38
N ARG A 371 22.56 18.24 -27.20
CA ARG A 371 23.79 17.55 -26.80
C ARG A 371 24.44 18.17 -25.57
N LYS A 372 24.48 19.50 -25.45
CA LYS A 372 25.02 20.16 -24.25
C LYS A 372 24.27 19.83 -22.96
N LEU A 373 23.01 19.41 -23.06
CA LEU A 373 22.19 19.05 -21.91
C LEU A 373 22.37 17.59 -21.52
N ILE A 374 22.37 16.68 -22.50
CA ILE A 374 22.28 15.24 -22.25
C ILE A 374 23.60 14.48 -22.40
N GLU A 375 24.57 15.02 -23.14
CA GLU A 375 25.82 14.29 -23.39
C GLU A 375 26.79 14.45 -22.21
N PRO A 376 27.58 13.40 -21.88
CA PRO A 376 28.60 13.49 -20.86
C PRO A 376 29.64 14.57 -21.21
N LYS A 377 30.20 15.23 -20.18
CA LYS A 377 31.19 16.29 -20.36
C LYS A 377 32.43 15.74 -21.08
N GLY A 378 32.70 16.25 -22.28
CA GLY A 378 33.81 15.83 -23.14
C GLY A 378 33.41 15.86 -24.61
N ASN A 379 34.31 15.42 -25.49
CA ASN A 379 34.03 15.37 -26.93
C ASN A 379 33.33 14.06 -27.36
N ASN A 380 32.83 13.27 -26.40
CA ASN A 380 32.29 11.94 -26.63
C ASN A 380 30.77 12.01 -26.80
N ARG A 381 30.28 11.65 -28.00
CA ARG A 381 28.85 11.66 -28.33
C ARG A 381 28.27 10.29 -28.02
N LYS A 382 27.64 10.15 -26.87
CA LYS A 382 27.00 8.93 -26.38
C LYS A 382 25.59 8.76 -26.97
N TYR A 383 24.77 9.81 -26.97
CA TYR A 383 23.33 9.70 -27.25
C TYR A 383 22.97 9.96 -28.71
N ILE A 384 23.39 11.11 -29.26
CA ILE A 384 23.00 11.53 -30.61
C ILE A 384 24.20 11.44 -31.53
N LEU A 385 24.14 10.55 -32.51
CA LEU A 385 25.17 10.33 -33.52
C LEU A 385 24.85 11.11 -34.81
N ARG A 386 25.87 11.37 -35.63
CA ARG A 386 25.73 11.96 -36.97
C ARG A 386 26.38 11.02 -37.98
N GLY A 387 25.59 10.47 -38.90
CA GLY A 387 26.02 9.63 -40.00
C GLY A 387 25.96 10.35 -41.34
N LYS A 388 26.15 9.59 -42.44
CA LYS A 388 25.98 10.09 -43.80
C LYS A 388 24.51 10.44 -44.08
N ASP A 389 23.59 9.67 -43.52
CA ASP A 389 22.15 9.78 -43.75
C ASP A 389 21.43 10.72 -42.77
N GLY A 390 22.16 11.42 -41.89
CA GLY A 390 21.59 12.39 -40.94
C GLY A 390 21.93 12.11 -39.47
N TYR A 391 20.95 12.31 -38.60
CA TYR A 391 21.09 12.12 -37.15
C TYR A 391 20.38 10.85 -36.67
N THR A 392 21.01 10.16 -35.73
CA THR A 392 20.54 8.86 -35.25
C THR A 392 20.70 8.79 -33.74
N PHE A 393 19.74 8.20 -33.03
CA PHE A 393 19.96 7.85 -31.63
C PHE A 393 20.80 6.58 -31.54
N ASN A 394 21.81 6.59 -30.67
CA ASN A 394 22.74 5.48 -30.55
C ASN A 394 21.99 4.18 -30.15
N PRO A 395 22.01 3.12 -30.99
CA PRO A 395 21.28 1.88 -30.71
C PRO A 395 21.84 1.10 -29.52
N ARG A 396 23.04 1.44 -29.05
CA ARG A 396 23.67 0.84 -27.87
C ARG A 396 23.24 1.49 -26.56
N VAL A 397 22.49 2.60 -26.63
CA VAL A 397 21.96 3.29 -25.45
C VAL A 397 20.59 2.72 -25.13
N ASN A 398 20.40 2.32 -23.89
CA ASN A 398 19.08 1.88 -23.43
C ASN A 398 18.30 3.09 -22.90
N ALA A 399 17.37 3.59 -23.71
CA ALA A 399 16.46 4.65 -23.33
C ALA A 399 15.11 4.06 -22.87
N ARG A 400 14.72 4.32 -21.63
CA ARG A 400 13.42 3.92 -21.10
C ARG A 400 12.47 5.10 -21.20
N PHE A 401 11.34 4.89 -21.84
CA PHE A 401 10.24 5.83 -21.83
C PHE A 401 9.40 5.58 -20.59
N HIS A 402 8.86 6.65 -20.02
CA HIS A 402 7.79 6.52 -19.06
C HIS A 402 6.67 5.65 -19.63
N LYS A 403 6.58 4.41 -19.17
CA LYS A 403 5.53 3.44 -19.48
C LYS A 403 4.56 3.43 -18.31
N GLU A 404 3.27 3.50 -18.62
CA GLU A 404 2.19 3.13 -17.70
C GLU A 404 2.51 1.70 -17.21
N ASP A 405 2.92 1.55 -15.95
CA ASP A 405 3.31 0.25 -15.40
C ASP A 405 2.08 -0.67 -15.42
N ASP A 406 2.07 -1.65 -16.33
CA ASP A 406 1.25 -2.86 -16.22
C ASP A 406 1.64 -3.57 -14.93
N ALA A 407 0.77 -3.47 -13.93
CA ALA A 407 0.94 -4.06 -12.61
C ALA A 407 1.23 -5.56 -12.73
N VAL A 408 2.49 -5.93 -12.52
CA VAL A 408 2.93 -7.33 -12.48
C VAL A 408 2.23 -8.02 -11.31
N GLN A 409 1.28 -8.89 -11.67
CA GLN A 409 0.62 -9.86 -10.81
C GLN A 409 1.66 -10.82 -10.20
N LYS A 410 2.19 -10.50 -9.02
CA LYS A 410 2.75 -11.52 -8.13
C LYS A 410 1.68 -11.94 -7.14
N ARG A 411 1.00 -13.05 -7.42
CA ARG A 411 0.15 -13.75 -6.45
C ARG A 411 1.06 -14.42 -5.40
N PHE A 412 1.36 -13.70 -4.33
CA PHE A 412 1.69 -14.30 -3.03
C PHE A 412 0.41 -14.44 -2.21
N ILE A 413 0.47 -15.21 -1.11
CA ILE A 413 -0.53 -15.31 -0.03
C ILE A 413 -1.37 -14.04 -0.01
N GLY A 414 -2.70 -14.19 -0.19
CA GLY A 414 -3.62 -13.11 -0.57
C GLY A 414 -3.24 -11.82 0.11
N ASN A 415 -2.58 -10.91 -0.61
CA ASN A 415 -1.76 -9.82 -0.10
C ASN A 415 -2.32 -9.19 1.19
N VAL A 416 -2.02 -9.78 2.36
CA VAL A 416 -2.62 -9.32 3.62
C VAL A 416 -1.74 -8.19 4.10
N ASP A 417 -2.09 -6.96 3.72
CA ASP A 417 -1.44 -5.78 4.25
C ASP A 417 -1.44 -5.81 5.78
N ILE A 418 -0.43 -5.17 6.38
CA ILE A 418 -0.33 -4.96 7.84
C ILE A 418 -1.42 -4.01 8.39
N ASN A 419 -2.42 -3.66 7.58
CA ASN A 419 -3.65 -3.00 7.99
C ASN A 419 -4.39 -3.84 9.04
N ALA A 420 -5.12 -3.20 9.95
CA ALA A 420 -5.85 -3.94 11.00
C ALA A 420 -6.88 -4.91 10.37
N PRO A 421 -7.03 -6.14 10.89
CA PRO A 421 -8.27 -6.90 10.73
C PRO A 421 -9.33 -6.09 11.46
N VAL A 422 -10.05 -5.25 10.71
CA VAL A 422 -10.82 -4.15 11.27
C VAL A 422 -11.74 -4.66 12.38
#